data_AF-A0A127Q941-F1
#
_entry.id   AF-A0A127Q941-F1
#
_cell.length_a   1.000
_cell.length_b   1.000
_cell.length_c   1.000
_cell.angle_alpha   90.00
_cell.angle_beta   90.00
_cell.angle_gamma   90.00
#
_symmetry.space_group_name_H-M   'P 1'
#
loop_
_entity.id
_entity.type
_entity.pdbx_description
1 polymer ?
#
loop_
_entity_poly.entity_id
_entity_poly.type
_entity_poly.pdbx_seq_one_letter_code
_entity_poly.pdbx_strand_id
1 'polypeptide(L)'
;MHNLSSLFHGITVLIDDEVADPNSSISKLADQIEAENCHVIRIPKLPTDAQLDSLTEAAFFILDWNLYNIAVDAELADEMSGIKLPEGLSKEHIQENIAFIKKIRERRFTPIFIFTNEDIDTVKRVLEKNKLYLNGPSDHIFVQKKRTVIESGVFHILSEWLKTHPSAYVLKRWEAAYMKTRNAFFVDFYSFSRLWPVVLWKTYTADGVSEAAELTNVIGRNILSRLAPVQFSSEILASAAHFDALKTEVSSKEVRDVLEGERFIRNDRLQADVSVGDIFKYKQKYFINVRPECDCVARDGESADSIELYLVRGDAIPEDKLHDSYASEFGNFKETDTTSVVFAMGNGVTVRFQFKALKIASWGEWKGRRIGRLIPPYSTKVQQRFAAFIQRIGLGRIPEHAINFPTNGPTSSATAAISASSKQSKSRQNISGIFEISLKKIQNLLRSYGA
;
A
#
# COMPACT_ATOMS: atom_id res chain seq x y z
N MET A 1 -23.00 -18.69 10.42
CA MET A 1 -21.95 -17.80 10.97
C MET A 1 -20.62 -18.51 10.84
N HIS A 2 -19.63 -17.90 10.16
CA HIS A 2 -18.28 -18.45 10.15
C HIS A 2 -17.68 -18.35 11.55
N ASN A 3 -17.00 -19.40 12.01
CA ASN A 3 -16.35 -19.41 13.32
C ASN A 3 -15.16 -18.44 13.31
N LEU A 4 -15.29 -17.29 13.98
CA LEU A 4 -14.22 -16.27 14.04
C LEU A 4 -12.98 -16.76 14.80
N SER A 5 -13.12 -17.69 15.74
CA SER A 5 -11.98 -18.22 16.49
C SER A 5 -10.97 -18.93 15.57
N SER A 6 -11.46 -19.59 14.50
CA SER A 6 -10.65 -20.26 13.49
C SER A 6 -9.62 -19.34 12.82
N LEU A 7 -9.89 -18.03 12.78
CA LEU A 7 -8.99 -17.04 12.17
C LEU A 7 -7.72 -16.78 12.98
N PHE A 8 -7.72 -17.17 14.27
CA PHE A 8 -6.56 -17.07 15.16
C PHE A 8 -5.84 -18.40 15.35
N HIS A 9 -6.26 -19.48 14.67
CA HIS A 9 -5.59 -20.76 14.78
C HIS A 9 -4.20 -20.69 14.15
N GLY A 10 -3.18 -21.13 14.89
CA GLY A 10 -1.79 -21.08 14.47
C GLY A 10 -0.84 -21.06 15.65
N ILE A 11 0.34 -20.48 15.43
CA ILE A 11 1.35 -20.28 16.47
C ILE A 11 1.03 -18.99 17.22
N THR A 12 0.79 -19.10 18.53
CA THR A 12 0.65 -17.94 19.42
C THR A 12 1.98 -17.70 20.12
N VAL A 13 2.43 -16.45 20.12
CA VAL A 13 3.61 -16.04 20.90
C VAL A 13 3.13 -15.38 22.17
N LEU A 14 3.58 -15.88 23.30
CA LEU A 14 3.18 -15.44 24.62
C LEU A 14 4.43 -14.96 25.38
N ILE A 15 4.44 -13.67 25.71
CA ILE A 15 5.57 -12.96 26.31
C ILE A 15 5.16 -12.50 27.69
N ASP A 16 5.70 -13.13 28.72
CA ASP A 16 5.35 -12.94 30.12
C ASP A 16 6.47 -13.56 30.98
N ASP A 17 6.87 -12.93 32.07
CA ASP A 17 7.95 -13.43 32.94
C ASP A 17 7.54 -14.65 33.79
N GLU A 18 6.24 -14.86 34.00
CA GLU A 18 5.67 -15.98 34.75
C GLU A 18 5.37 -17.21 33.87
N VAL A 19 5.84 -17.26 32.63
CA VAL A 19 5.59 -18.39 31.69
C VAL A 19 6.11 -19.75 32.17
N ALA A 20 7.09 -19.75 33.08
CA ALA A 20 7.65 -20.96 33.66
C ALA A 20 6.87 -21.45 34.89
N ASP A 21 6.02 -20.60 35.49
CA ASP A 21 5.20 -20.99 36.63
C ASP A 21 3.89 -21.63 36.15
N PRO A 22 3.66 -22.94 36.41
CA PRO A 22 2.44 -23.62 35.98
C PRO A 22 1.16 -23.11 36.66
N ASN A 23 1.27 -22.42 37.80
CA ASN A 23 0.11 -21.91 38.54
C ASN A 23 -0.27 -20.47 38.16
N SER A 24 0.58 -19.80 37.37
CA SER A 24 0.40 -18.42 36.98
C SER A 24 -0.86 -18.22 36.13
N SER A 25 -1.33 -16.97 36.10
CA SER A 25 -2.46 -16.60 35.23
C SER A 25 -2.12 -16.83 33.75
N ILE A 26 -0.85 -16.67 33.39
CA ILE A 26 -0.41 -16.82 32.02
C ILE A 26 -0.34 -18.29 31.57
N SER A 27 0.03 -19.21 32.46
CA SER A 27 -0.03 -20.64 32.16
C SER A 27 -1.47 -21.10 31.89
N LYS A 28 -2.45 -20.60 32.65
CA LYS A 28 -3.87 -20.86 32.37
C LYS A 28 -4.33 -20.33 31.01
N LEU A 29 -3.82 -19.16 30.59
CA LEU A 29 -4.10 -18.62 29.26
C LEU A 29 -3.47 -19.50 28.17
N ALA A 30 -2.25 -19.99 28.38
CA ALA A 30 -1.59 -20.91 27.47
C ALA A 30 -2.39 -22.22 27.33
N ASP A 31 -2.86 -22.79 28.45
CA ASP A 31 -3.68 -24.01 28.46
C ASP A 31 -4.99 -23.83 27.69
N GLN A 32 -5.67 -22.68 27.83
CA GLN A 32 -6.87 -22.36 27.04
C GLN A 32 -6.58 -22.31 25.54
N ILE A 33 -5.40 -21.84 25.14
CA ILE A 33 -5.00 -21.76 23.74
C ILE A 33 -4.67 -23.15 23.18
N GLU A 34 -3.93 -23.95 23.96
CA GLU A 34 -3.55 -25.31 23.60
C GLU A 34 -4.76 -26.25 23.52
N ALA A 35 -5.77 -26.05 24.38
CA ALA A 35 -7.03 -26.79 24.34
C ALA A 35 -7.83 -26.61 23.03
N GLU A 36 -7.61 -25.50 22.31
CA GLU A 36 -8.20 -25.23 20.99
C GLU A 36 -7.27 -25.67 19.84
N ASN A 37 -6.32 -26.58 20.11
CA ASN A 37 -5.36 -27.15 19.15
C ASN A 37 -4.40 -26.11 18.53
N CYS A 38 -4.10 -25.03 19.25
CA CYS A 38 -3.09 -24.06 18.84
C CYS A 38 -1.76 -24.32 19.55
N HIS A 39 -0.66 -23.88 18.95
CA HIS A 39 0.68 -24.01 19.56
C HIS A 39 1.08 -22.71 20.25
N VAL A 40 1.60 -22.81 21.48
CA VAL A 40 2.06 -21.65 22.24
C VAL A 40 3.58 -21.65 22.38
N ILE A 41 4.22 -20.60 21.87
CA ILE A 41 5.62 -20.29 22.13
C ILE A 41 5.67 -19.36 23.35
N ARG A 42 6.22 -19.88 24.45
CA ARG A 42 6.37 -19.18 25.73
C ARG A 42 7.74 -18.49 25.78
N ILE A 43 7.77 -17.16 25.95
CA ILE A 43 9.00 -16.37 26.00
C ILE A 43 9.03 -15.55 27.30
N PRO A 44 10.02 -15.75 28.18
CA PRO A 44 10.03 -15.12 29.51
C PRO A 44 10.41 -13.63 29.50
N LYS A 45 10.90 -13.11 28.38
CA LYS A 45 11.44 -11.75 28.23
C LYS A 45 11.15 -11.23 26.83
N LEU A 46 11.29 -9.92 26.62
CA LEU A 46 11.17 -9.33 25.29
C LEU A 46 12.16 -10.01 24.31
N PRO A 47 11.68 -10.56 23.17
CA PRO A 47 12.55 -11.25 22.23
C PRO A 47 13.52 -10.28 21.54
N THR A 48 14.72 -10.78 21.27
CA THR A 48 15.74 -10.10 20.46
C THR A 48 15.30 -9.96 19.00
N ASP A 49 16.03 -9.16 18.23
CA ASP A 49 15.73 -8.95 16.81
C ASP A 49 15.76 -10.24 15.99
N ALA A 50 16.74 -11.11 16.24
CA ALA A 50 16.86 -12.40 15.58
C ALA A 50 15.71 -13.35 15.97
N GLN A 51 15.28 -13.32 17.23
CA GLN A 51 14.11 -14.09 17.67
C GLN A 51 12.84 -13.58 17.01
N LEU A 52 12.62 -12.27 16.93
CA LEU A 52 11.48 -11.69 16.23
C LEU A 52 11.43 -12.09 14.75
N ASP A 53 12.57 -12.16 14.06
CA ASP A 53 12.63 -12.60 12.65
C ASP A 53 12.25 -14.07 12.45
N SER A 54 12.36 -14.90 13.50
CA SER A 54 11.90 -16.29 13.48
C SER A 54 10.39 -16.45 13.74
N LEU A 55 9.71 -15.40 14.18
CA LEU A 55 8.28 -15.41 14.57
C LEU A 55 7.36 -14.82 13.48
N THR A 56 7.78 -14.88 12.22
CA THR A 56 7.09 -14.26 11.06
C THR A 56 5.70 -14.84 10.79
N GLU A 57 5.48 -16.13 11.10
CA GLU A 57 4.20 -16.82 10.88
C GLU A 57 3.34 -16.92 12.16
N ALA A 58 3.70 -16.20 13.24
CA ALA A 58 2.87 -16.12 14.43
C ALA A 58 1.48 -15.57 14.09
N ALA A 59 0.42 -16.21 14.56
CA ALA A 59 -0.95 -15.77 14.34
C ALA A 59 -1.25 -14.46 15.07
N PHE A 60 -0.78 -14.34 16.32
CA PHE A 60 -0.86 -13.15 17.16
C PHE A 60 0.13 -13.20 18.34
N PHE A 61 0.31 -12.06 18.99
CA PHE A 61 1.16 -11.92 20.18
C PHE A 61 0.30 -11.61 21.40
N ILE A 62 0.58 -12.30 22.51
CA ILE A 62 0.13 -11.93 23.86
C ILE A 62 1.35 -11.37 24.60
N LEU A 63 1.20 -10.19 25.16
CA LEU A 63 2.22 -9.48 25.91
C LEU A 63 1.68 -9.16 27.31
N ASP A 64 2.36 -9.56 28.37
CA ASP A 64 2.16 -8.92 29.66
C ASP A 64 2.84 -7.55 29.68
N TRP A 65 2.13 -6.57 30.22
CA TRP A 65 2.67 -5.23 30.40
C TRP A 65 3.74 -5.19 31.50
N ASN A 66 3.67 -6.07 32.49
CA ASN A 66 4.60 -6.09 33.62
C ASN A 66 5.59 -7.28 33.54
N LEU A 67 6.42 -7.34 32.50
CA LEU A 67 7.41 -8.41 32.24
C LEU A 67 8.57 -8.51 33.24
N TYR A 68 8.56 -7.69 34.29
CA TYR A 68 9.61 -7.64 35.27
C TYR A 68 8.96 -7.50 36.64
N ASN A 69 8.10 -8.46 36.98
CA ASN A 69 7.86 -8.73 38.38
C ASN A 69 9.19 -9.23 38.92
N ILE A 70 9.90 -8.36 39.65
CA ILE A 70 11.05 -8.79 40.44
C ILE A 70 10.45 -9.77 41.44
N ALA A 71 10.52 -11.07 41.14
CA ALA A 71 10.58 -12.09 42.15
C ALA A 71 11.84 -11.75 42.94
N VAL A 72 11.65 -10.95 43.99
CA VAL A 72 12.64 -10.78 45.04
C VAL A 72 12.90 -12.22 45.49
N ASP A 73 14.16 -12.67 45.38
CA ASP A 73 14.57 -13.99 45.85
C ASP A 73 13.85 -14.31 47.15
N ALA A 74 13.30 -15.51 47.29
CA ALA A 74 12.43 -15.87 48.41
C ALA A 74 13.09 -15.69 49.81
N GLU A 75 14.40 -15.46 49.87
CA GLU A 75 15.14 -15.08 51.08
C GLU A 75 15.09 -13.57 51.41
N LEU A 76 14.86 -12.68 50.43
CA LEU A 76 14.73 -11.23 50.60
C LEU A 76 13.27 -10.75 50.67
N ALA A 77 12.31 -11.62 50.33
CA ALA A 77 10.88 -11.32 50.34
C ALA A 77 10.31 -11.08 51.75
N ASP A 78 10.95 -11.61 52.80
CA ASP A 78 10.48 -11.47 54.19
C ASP A 78 10.78 -10.08 54.78
N GLU A 79 11.70 -9.31 54.19
CA GLU A 79 12.05 -7.95 54.66
C GLU A 79 11.53 -6.82 53.74
N MET A 80 11.03 -7.13 52.54
CA MET A 80 10.70 -6.12 51.52
C MET A 80 9.21 -5.99 51.16
N SER A 81 8.30 -6.54 51.96
CA SER A 81 6.86 -6.34 51.78
C SER A 81 6.47 -4.86 52.02
N GLY A 82 6.52 -4.04 50.97
CA GLY A 82 6.03 -2.65 51.00
C GLY A 82 6.86 -1.61 50.24
N ILE A 83 7.99 -1.96 49.64
CA ILE A 83 8.81 -0.98 48.90
C ILE A 83 8.26 -0.82 47.48
N LYS A 84 7.64 0.34 47.20
CA LYS A 84 7.32 0.77 45.83
C LYS A 84 8.60 0.78 45.00
N LEU A 85 8.57 0.19 43.79
CA LEU A 85 9.68 0.24 42.84
C LEU A 85 10.20 1.68 42.71
N PRO A 86 11.53 1.89 42.63
CA PRO A 86 12.08 3.19 42.24
C PRO A 86 11.45 3.65 40.92
N GLU A 87 10.94 4.88 40.87
CA GLU A 87 10.27 5.41 39.67
C GLU A 87 11.13 5.36 38.38
N GLY A 88 12.45 5.24 38.50
CA GLY A 88 13.36 5.08 37.37
C GLY A 88 13.24 3.72 36.68
N LEU A 89 13.20 2.62 37.45
CA LEU A 89 13.12 1.26 36.94
C LEU A 89 11.77 0.97 36.26
N SER A 90 10.68 1.50 36.82
CA SER A 90 9.36 1.38 36.20
C SER A 90 9.24 2.17 34.88
N LYS A 91 9.96 3.30 34.76
CA LYS A 91 10.01 4.08 33.51
C LYS A 91 10.83 3.39 32.42
N GLU A 92 11.94 2.75 32.77
CA GLU A 92 12.77 2.00 31.83
C GLU A 92 12.03 0.80 31.23
N HIS A 93 11.39 -0.03 32.06
CA HIS A 93 10.59 -1.17 31.58
C HIS A 93 9.44 -0.75 30.65
N ILE A 94 8.75 0.34 30.98
CA ILE A 94 7.73 0.91 30.10
C ILE A 94 8.35 1.33 28.76
N GLN A 95 9.53 1.97 28.76
CA GLN A 95 10.20 2.35 27.52
C GLN A 95 10.60 1.14 26.67
N GLU A 96 11.06 0.05 27.28
CA GLU A 96 11.36 -1.20 26.59
C GLU A 96 10.13 -1.81 25.92
N ASN A 97 9.00 -1.89 26.63
CA ASN A 97 7.73 -2.36 26.05
C ASN A 97 7.29 -1.48 24.87
N ILE A 98 7.39 -0.16 25.00
CA ILE A 98 7.06 0.77 23.91
C ILE A 98 7.99 0.57 22.72
N ALA A 99 9.30 0.43 22.94
CA ALA A 99 10.27 0.20 21.89
C ALA A 99 10.01 -1.14 21.17
N PHE A 100 9.68 -2.18 21.93
CA PHE A 100 9.34 -3.48 21.41
C PHE A 100 8.08 -3.45 20.53
N ILE A 101 7.00 -2.84 21.01
CA ILE A 101 5.75 -2.71 20.23
C ILE A 101 6.00 -1.92 18.93
N LYS A 102 6.80 -0.83 18.98
CA LYS A 102 7.20 -0.10 17.77
C LYS A 102 7.94 -1.00 16.79
N LYS A 103 8.88 -1.82 17.28
CA LYS A 103 9.63 -2.80 16.47
C LYS A 103 8.72 -3.81 15.78
N ILE A 104 7.75 -4.38 16.48
CA ILE A 104 6.77 -5.31 15.86
C ILE A 104 6.00 -4.58 14.76
N ARG A 105 5.51 -3.37 15.03
CA ARG A 105 4.72 -2.59 14.07
C ARG A 105 5.49 -2.21 12.80
N GLU A 106 6.80 -2.00 12.90
CA GLU A 106 7.65 -1.74 11.74
C GLU A 106 7.83 -2.97 10.85
N ARG A 107 7.81 -4.18 11.44
CA ARG A 107 8.06 -5.43 10.71
C ARG A 107 6.80 -6.07 10.15
N ARG A 108 5.69 -6.02 10.91
CA ARG A 108 4.45 -6.70 10.53
C ARG A 108 3.22 -6.04 11.10
N PHE A 109 2.15 -6.10 10.32
CA PHE A 109 0.83 -5.71 10.76
C PHE A 109 0.17 -6.93 11.41
N THR A 110 0.22 -7.03 12.74
CA THR A 110 -0.33 -8.18 13.47
C THR A 110 -0.95 -7.75 14.79
N PRO A 111 -2.08 -8.34 15.20
CA PRO A 111 -2.71 -8.01 16.47
C PRO A 111 -1.78 -8.26 17.65
N ILE A 112 -1.67 -7.27 18.53
CA ILE A 112 -0.93 -7.36 19.80
C ILE A 112 -1.95 -7.27 20.93
N PHE A 113 -2.06 -8.34 21.70
CA PHE A 113 -2.95 -8.43 22.85
C PHE A 113 -2.14 -8.22 24.12
N ILE A 114 -2.36 -7.08 24.79
CA ILE A 114 -1.76 -6.78 26.07
C ILE A 114 -2.72 -7.28 27.16
N PHE A 115 -2.38 -8.38 27.79
CA PHE A 115 -3.14 -8.95 28.90
C PHE A 115 -2.40 -8.69 30.20
N THR A 116 -2.95 -7.82 31.04
CA THR A 116 -2.22 -7.27 32.19
C THR A 116 -3.03 -7.33 33.48
N ASN A 117 -2.33 -7.33 34.62
CA ASN A 117 -2.95 -7.10 35.92
C ASN A 117 -3.02 -5.59 36.27
N GLU A 118 -2.25 -4.76 35.55
CA GLU A 118 -2.19 -3.31 35.71
C GLU A 118 -3.49 -2.60 35.32
N ASP A 119 -3.69 -1.39 35.82
CA ASP A 119 -4.82 -0.54 35.45
C ASP A 119 -4.86 -0.28 33.93
N ILE A 120 -5.99 -0.64 33.28
CA ILE A 120 -6.13 -0.58 31.82
C ILE A 120 -5.99 0.85 31.31
N ASP A 121 -6.61 1.81 31.99
CA ASP A 121 -6.62 3.21 31.55
C ASP A 121 -5.22 3.84 31.65
N THR A 122 -4.43 3.41 32.63
CA THR A 122 -3.03 3.79 32.75
C THR A 122 -2.19 3.24 31.59
N VAL A 123 -2.33 1.96 31.25
CA VAL A 123 -1.61 1.36 30.10
C VAL A 123 -2.01 2.05 28.79
N LYS A 124 -3.31 2.24 28.56
CA LYS A 124 -3.82 2.94 27.36
C LYS A 124 -3.25 4.35 27.23
N ARG A 125 -3.27 5.16 28.30
CA ARG A 125 -2.70 6.52 28.30
C ARG A 125 -1.21 6.54 27.92
N VAL A 126 -0.44 5.55 28.39
CA VAL A 126 0.98 5.42 28.04
C VAL A 126 1.16 5.09 26.56
N LEU A 127 0.35 4.18 26.02
CA LEU A 127 0.36 3.84 24.59
C LEU A 127 -0.07 5.02 23.71
N GLU A 128 -1.10 5.76 24.11
CA GLU A 128 -1.59 6.97 23.43
C GLU A 128 -0.52 8.05 23.35
N LYS A 129 0.15 8.35 24.48
CA LYS A 129 1.26 9.31 24.55
C LYS A 129 2.39 8.97 23.57
N ASN A 130 2.54 7.68 23.26
CA ASN A 130 3.56 7.16 22.34
C ASN A 130 3.06 6.92 20.91
N LYS A 131 1.83 7.34 20.57
CA LYS A 131 1.19 7.15 19.25
C LYS A 131 1.05 5.68 18.85
N LEU A 132 0.87 4.81 19.85
CA LEU A 132 0.65 3.37 19.68
C LEU A 132 -0.83 2.99 19.80
N TYR A 133 -1.66 3.86 20.37
CA TYR A 133 -3.08 3.67 20.61
C TYR A 133 -3.82 4.97 20.27
N LEU A 134 -4.93 4.89 19.54
CA LEU A 134 -5.75 6.02 19.12
C LEU A 134 -7.14 6.02 19.78
N ASN A 135 -7.43 5.02 20.63
CA ASN A 135 -8.67 4.88 21.39
C ASN A 135 -9.94 4.89 20.51
N GLY A 136 -9.87 4.11 19.42
CA GLY A 136 -10.97 3.96 18.45
C GLY A 136 -11.01 2.55 17.83
N PRO A 137 -12.01 2.25 16.98
CA PRO A 137 -12.20 0.94 16.32
C PRO A 137 -11.07 0.55 15.33
N SER A 138 -10.04 1.40 15.21
CA SER A 138 -8.93 1.30 14.27
C SER A 138 -7.62 0.78 14.88
N ASP A 139 -7.58 0.48 16.18
CA ASP A 139 -6.34 0.08 16.86
C ASP A 139 -6.03 -1.42 16.75
N HIS A 140 -4.78 -1.74 16.41
CA HIS A 140 -4.28 -3.13 16.34
C HIS A 140 -3.73 -3.66 17.68
N ILE A 141 -3.82 -2.84 18.72
CA ILE A 141 -3.43 -3.19 20.09
C ILE A 141 -4.70 -3.29 20.91
N PHE A 142 -4.89 -4.44 21.55
CA PHE A 142 -6.00 -4.67 22.47
C PHE A 142 -5.46 -4.79 23.90
N VAL A 143 -6.01 -4.05 24.84
CA VAL A 143 -5.59 -4.06 26.25
C VAL A 143 -6.75 -4.58 27.09
N GLN A 144 -6.51 -5.62 27.91
CA GLN A 144 -7.52 -6.21 28.78
C GLN A 144 -6.92 -6.82 30.06
N LYS A 145 -7.73 -6.92 31.12
CA LYS A 145 -7.34 -7.61 32.37
C LYS A 145 -7.14 -9.11 32.14
N LYS A 146 -6.02 -9.68 32.62
CA LYS A 146 -5.75 -11.13 32.56
C LYS A 146 -6.93 -11.95 33.11
N ARG A 147 -7.44 -11.57 34.28
CA ARG A 147 -8.59 -12.23 34.94
C ARG A 147 -9.81 -12.32 34.03
N THR A 148 -10.21 -11.22 33.40
CA THR A 148 -11.37 -11.17 32.50
C THR A 148 -11.18 -12.08 31.29
N VAL A 149 -9.97 -12.16 30.74
CA VAL A 149 -9.66 -13.05 29.61
C VAL A 149 -9.76 -14.51 30.03
N ILE A 150 -9.22 -14.89 31.19
CA ILE A 150 -9.29 -16.27 31.70
C ILE A 150 -10.75 -16.66 31.93
N GLU A 151 -11.55 -15.81 32.58
CA GLU A 151 -12.96 -16.08 32.88
C GLU A 151 -13.81 -16.20 31.61
N SER A 152 -13.53 -15.40 30.59
CA SER A 152 -14.33 -15.36 29.34
C SER A 152 -13.83 -16.35 28.27
N GLY A 153 -12.57 -16.77 28.35
CA GLY A 153 -11.87 -17.55 27.33
C GLY A 153 -11.17 -16.67 26.29
N VAL A 154 -9.90 -16.99 26.00
CA VAL A 154 -9.06 -16.25 25.03
C VAL A 154 -9.76 -16.06 23.69
N PHE A 155 -10.18 -17.15 23.03
CA PHE A 155 -10.76 -17.06 21.68
C PHE A 155 -12.10 -16.33 21.62
N HIS A 156 -12.86 -16.32 22.71
CA HIS A 156 -14.07 -15.50 22.80
C HIS A 156 -13.70 -14.02 22.74
N ILE A 157 -12.75 -13.58 23.58
CA ILE A 157 -12.25 -12.20 23.59
C ILE A 157 -11.68 -11.80 22.22
N LEU A 158 -10.88 -12.68 21.61
CA LEU A 158 -10.30 -12.43 20.28
C LEU A 158 -11.40 -12.29 19.19
N SER A 159 -12.44 -13.11 19.27
CA SER A 159 -13.56 -13.07 18.33
C SER A 159 -14.41 -11.82 18.48
N GLU A 160 -14.70 -11.40 19.72
CA GLU A 160 -15.41 -10.13 19.98
C GLU A 160 -14.58 -8.93 19.53
N TRP A 161 -13.26 -8.97 19.73
CA TRP A 161 -12.37 -7.93 19.23
C TRP A 161 -12.42 -7.80 17.70
N LEU A 162 -12.40 -8.91 16.95
CA LEU A 162 -12.49 -8.85 15.47
C LEU A 162 -13.77 -8.21 14.96
N LYS A 163 -14.90 -8.33 15.68
CA LYS A 163 -16.17 -7.75 15.27
C LYS A 163 -16.14 -6.21 15.25
N THR A 164 -15.27 -5.61 16.05
CA THR A 164 -15.14 -4.15 16.18
C THR A 164 -13.91 -3.58 15.47
N HIS A 165 -13.06 -4.44 14.88
CA HIS A 165 -11.80 -4.05 14.25
C HIS A 165 -11.73 -4.52 12.78
N PRO A 166 -12.40 -3.81 11.85
CA PRO A 166 -12.61 -4.27 10.48
C PRO A 166 -11.31 -4.53 9.71
N SER A 167 -10.27 -3.70 9.89
CA SER A 167 -8.97 -3.90 9.23
C SER A 167 -8.28 -5.20 9.65
N ALA A 168 -8.34 -5.55 10.95
CA ALA A 168 -7.78 -6.79 11.44
C ALA A 168 -8.58 -8.01 10.97
N TYR A 169 -9.91 -7.88 10.91
CA TYR A 169 -10.79 -8.91 10.35
C TYR A 169 -10.49 -9.19 8.87
N VAL A 170 -10.38 -8.14 8.05
CA VAL A 170 -10.04 -8.26 6.62
C VAL A 170 -8.69 -8.95 6.44
N LEU A 171 -7.67 -8.50 7.18
CA LEU A 171 -6.35 -9.13 7.16
C LEU A 171 -6.45 -10.63 7.45
N LYS A 172 -7.06 -11.01 8.57
CA LYS A 172 -7.09 -12.41 9.02
C LYS A 172 -7.85 -13.32 8.05
N ARG A 173 -8.95 -12.83 7.49
CA ARG A 173 -9.70 -13.54 6.43
C ARG A 173 -8.86 -13.72 5.18
N TRP A 174 -8.14 -12.68 4.78
CA TRP A 174 -7.27 -12.70 3.60
C TRP A 174 -6.06 -13.61 3.80
N GLU A 175 -5.37 -13.54 4.95
CA GLU A 175 -4.24 -14.40 5.33
C GLU A 175 -4.65 -15.88 5.25
N ALA A 176 -5.78 -16.26 5.86
CA ALA A 176 -6.25 -17.65 5.82
C ALA A 176 -6.48 -18.16 4.39
N ALA A 177 -7.11 -17.34 3.54
CA ALA A 177 -7.35 -17.68 2.14
C ALA A 177 -6.05 -17.74 1.32
N TYR A 178 -5.16 -16.77 1.54
CA TYR A 178 -3.86 -16.68 0.88
C TYR A 178 -2.97 -17.87 1.23
N MET A 179 -2.85 -18.24 2.52
CA MET A 179 -2.02 -19.37 2.95
C MET A 179 -2.50 -20.70 2.37
N LYS A 180 -3.82 -20.92 2.36
CA LYS A 180 -4.41 -22.10 1.70
C LYS A 180 -4.04 -22.14 0.21
N THR A 181 -4.16 -21.02 -0.48
CA THR A 181 -3.90 -20.90 -1.92
C THR A 181 -2.41 -21.06 -2.25
N ARG A 182 -1.52 -20.43 -1.46
CA ARG A 182 -0.07 -20.55 -1.55
C ARG A 182 0.36 -22.00 -1.42
N ASN A 183 -0.13 -22.69 -0.39
CA ASN A 183 0.24 -24.09 -0.15
C ASN A 183 -0.28 -25.00 -1.27
N ALA A 184 -1.52 -24.82 -1.71
CA ALA A 184 -2.07 -25.56 -2.85
C ALA A 184 -1.23 -25.36 -4.13
N PHE A 185 -0.82 -24.12 -4.42
CA PHE A 185 0.05 -23.82 -5.55
C PHE A 185 1.36 -24.63 -5.52
N PHE A 186 2.05 -24.65 -4.37
CA PHE A 186 3.31 -25.39 -4.27
C PHE A 186 3.10 -26.91 -4.31
N VAL A 187 2.00 -27.43 -3.74
CA VAL A 187 1.64 -28.85 -3.86
C VAL A 187 1.40 -29.23 -5.33
N ASP A 188 0.63 -28.43 -6.07
CA ASP A 188 0.34 -28.69 -7.48
C ASP A 188 1.62 -28.67 -8.32
N PHE A 189 2.42 -27.61 -8.20
CA PHE A 189 3.65 -27.47 -8.99
C PHE A 189 4.67 -28.56 -8.66
N TYR A 190 4.78 -28.94 -7.38
CA TYR A 190 5.62 -30.06 -6.97
C TYR A 190 5.13 -31.40 -7.56
N SER A 191 3.81 -31.58 -7.69
CA SER A 191 3.22 -32.77 -8.31
C SER A 191 3.45 -32.85 -9.83
N PHE A 192 3.53 -31.71 -10.52
CA PHE A 192 3.87 -31.66 -11.96
C PHE A 192 5.34 -31.98 -12.19
N SER A 193 6.23 -31.36 -11.40
CA SER A 193 7.65 -31.66 -11.41
C SER A 193 8.32 -31.11 -10.16
N ARG A 194 9.11 -31.93 -9.46
CA ARG A 194 9.94 -31.48 -8.34
C ARG A 194 10.99 -30.43 -8.75
N LEU A 195 11.31 -30.38 -10.05
CA LEU A 195 12.28 -29.47 -10.64
C LEU A 195 11.61 -28.32 -11.42
N TRP A 196 10.31 -28.07 -11.23
CA TRP A 196 9.61 -26.97 -11.90
C TRP A 196 10.34 -25.62 -11.82
N PRO A 197 10.99 -25.21 -10.70
CA PRO A 197 11.71 -23.93 -10.68
C PRO A 197 12.91 -23.97 -11.61
N VAL A 198 13.64 -25.09 -11.65
CA VAL A 198 14.82 -25.27 -12.51
C VAL A 198 14.44 -25.28 -13.99
N VAL A 199 13.31 -25.92 -14.32
CA VAL A 199 12.78 -25.92 -15.70
C VAL A 199 12.51 -24.51 -16.18
N LEU A 200 11.81 -23.69 -15.37
CA LEU A 200 11.51 -22.31 -15.72
C LEU A 200 12.76 -21.43 -15.73
N TRP A 201 13.62 -21.56 -14.72
CA TRP A 201 14.87 -20.82 -14.60
C TRP A 201 15.75 -21.01 -15.84
N LYS A 202 15.94 -22.26 -16.27
CA LYS A 202 16.73 -22.57 -17.48
C LYS A 202 16.16 -21.88 -18.73
N THR A 203 14.84 -21.82 -18.86
CA THR A 203 14.20 -21.12 -19.98
C THR A 203 14.49 -19.62 -19.93
N TYR A 204 14.34 -18.99 -18.76
CA TYR A 204 14.60 -17.55 -18.60
C TYR A 204 16.06 -17.18 -18.87
N THR A 205 17.00 -18.00 -18.39
CA THR A 205 18.42 -17.82 -18.71
C THR A 205 18.68 -17.91 -20.22
N ALA A 206 18.04 -18.85 -20.92
CA ALA A 206 18.18 -18.99 -22.36
C ALA A 206 17.59 -17.80 -23.14
N ASP A 207 16.56 -17.16 -22.59
CA ASP A 207 15.88 -15.99 -23.17
C ASP A 207 16.59 -14.65 -22.84
N GLY A 208 17.63 -14.66 -21.99
CA GLY A 208 18.37 -13.45 -21.61
C GLY A 208 17.54 -12.45 -20.80
N VAL A 209 16.58 -12.95 -20.01
CA VAL A 209 15.72 -12.15 -19.12
C VAL A 209 16.05 -12.39 -17.65
N SER A 210 15.63 -11.50 -16.77
CA SER A 210 15.85 -11.65 -15.32
C SER A 210 15.10 -12.86 -14.77
N GLU A 211 15.82 -13.93 -14.42
CA GLU A 211 15.22 -15.18 -13.99
C GLU A 211 14.46 -15.02 -12.67
N ALA A 212 15.02 -14.23 -11.75
CA ALA A 212 14.38 -13.92 -10.48
C ALA A 212 13.07 -13.15 -10.65
N ALA A 213 13.03 -12.18 -11.57
CA ALA A 213 11.83 -11.40 -11.85
C ALA A 213 10.73 -12.27 -12.49
N GLU A 214 11.08 -13.03 -13.53
CA GLU A 214 10.12 -13.90 -14.23
C GLU A 214 9.58 -15.02 -13.34
N LEU A 215 10.44 -15.68 -12.56
CA LEU A 215 10.01 -16.71 -11.64
C LEU A 215 9.07 -16.14 -10.56
N THR A 216 9.41 -14.96 -10.02
CA THR A 216 8.55 -14.26 -9.04
C THR A 216 7.20 -13.89 -9.66
N ASN A 217 7.19 -13.41 -10.90
CA ASN A 217 5.96 -13.08 -11.63
C ASN A 217 5.08 -14.31 -11.85
N VAL A 218 5.66 -15.46 -12.22
CA VAL A 218 4.89 -16.71 -12.39
C VAL A 218 4.28 -17.17 -11.07
N ILE A 219 5.05 -17.16 -9.98
CA ILE A 219 4.56 -17.54 -8.64
C ILE A 219 3.44 -16.59 -8.21
N GLY A 220 3.70 -15.28 -8.23
CA GLY A 220 2.76 -14.25 -7.80
C GLY A 220 1.46 -14.28 -8.60
N ARG A 221 1.54 -14.32 -9.93
CA ARG A 221 0.36 -14.38 -10.80
C ARG A 221 -0.45 -15.64 -10.55
N ASN A 222 0.19 -16.80 -10.41
CA ASN A 222 -0.55 -18.04 -10.14
C ASN A 222 -1.27 -18.01 -8.80
N ILE A 223 -0.61 -17.55 -7.73
CA ILE A 223 -1.25 -17.46 -6.41
C ILE A 223 -2.43 -16.49 -6.45
N LEU A 224 -2.25 -15.29 -7.02
CA LEU A 224 -3.32 -14.30 -7.12
C LEU A 224 -4.47 -14.77 -8.01
N SER A 225 -4.21 -15.42 -9.14
CA SER A 225 -5.25 -15.95 -10.03
C SER A 225 -6.01 -17.14 -9.44
N ARG A 226 -5.43 -17.86 -8.48
CA ARG A 226 -6.08 -18.99 -7.78
C ARG A 226 -6.80 -18.55 -6.51
N LEU A 227 -6.51 -17.34 -6.00
CA LEU A 227 -7.15 -16.80 -4.83
C LEU A 227 -8.61 -16.48 -5.16
N ALA A 228 -9.52 -17.36 -4.74
CA ALA A 228 -10.95 -17.12 -4.86
C ALA A 228 -11.36 -15.83 -4.13
N PRO A 229 -12.40 -15.11 -4.58
CA PRO A 229 -12.90 -13.94 -3.87
C PRO A 229 -13.17 -14.25 -2.39
N VAL A 230 -12.41 -13.61 -1.52
CA VAL A 230 -12.51 -13.80 -0.07
C VAL A 230 -13.87 -13.27 0.38
N GLN A 231 -14.66 -14.14 1.00
CA GLN A 231 -15.97 -13.75 1.54
C GLN A 231 -15.77 -13.00 2.86
N PHE A 232 -16.38 -11.81 2.99
CA PHE A 232 -16.35 -11.01 4.20
C PHE A 232 -17.77 -10.90 4.80
N SER A 233 -17.87 -10.78 6.13
CA SER A 233 -19.17 -10.61 6.80
C SER A 233 -19.56 -9.14 6.71
N SER A 234 -20.75 -8.90 6.15
CA SER A 234 -21.36 -7.56 6.14
C SER A 234 -21.72 -7.10 7.55
N GLU A 235 -22.02 -8.00 8.49
CA GLU A 235 -22.31 -7.63 9.87
C GLU A 235 -21.10 -6.96 10.55
N ILE A 236 -19.88 -7.35 10.16
CA ILE A 236 -18.63 -6.75 10.65
C ILE A 236 -18.26 -5.51 9.84
N LEU A 237 -18.23 -5.60 8.50
CA LEU A 237 -17.73 -4.49 7.67
C LEU A 237 -18.73 -3.36 7.44
N ALA A 238 -20.02 -3.67 7.45
CA ALA A 238 -21.12 -2.74 7.20
C ALA A 238 -21.99 -2.56 8.44
N SER A 239 -21.39 -2.64 9.63
CA SER A 239 -22.09 -2.35 10.88
C SER A 239 -22.55 -0.89 10.90
N ALA A 240 -23.72 -0.62 11.49
CA ALA A 240 -24.26 0.73 11.60
C ALA A 240 -23.26 1.69 12.30
N ALA A 241 -22.60 1.20 13.35
CA ALA A 241 -21.58 1.94 14.08
C ALA A 241 -20.41 2.36 13.18
N HIS A 242 -19.91 1.49 12.31
CA HIS A 242 -18.84 1.82 11.38
C HIS A 242 -19.29 2.88 10.35
N PHE A 243 -20.51 2.77 9.81
CA PHE A 243 -21.02 3.76 8.86
C PHE A 243 -21.34 5.11 9.48
N ASP A 244 -21.72 5.16 10.75
CA ASP A 244 -21.90 6.42 11.46
C ASP A 244 -20.55 7.07 11.76
N ALA A 245 -19.54 6.29 12.18
CA ALA A 245 -18.17 6.77 12.33
C ALA A 245 -17.59 7.35 11.03
N LEU A 246 -17.88 6.74 9.87
CA LEU A 246 -17.49 7.31 8.56
C LEU A 246 -18.02 8.73 8.33
N LYS A 247 -19.18 9.08 8.89
CA LYS A 247 -19.78 10.42 8.71
C LYS A 247 -19.22 11.45 9.70
N THR A 248 -18.87 11.02 10.91
CA THR A 248 -18.52 11.93 12.01
C THR A 248 -17.02 12.03 12.26
N GLU A 249 -16.25 10.99 11.95
CA GLU A 249 -14.84 10.87 12.34
C GLU A 249 -13.89 10.87 11.14
N VAL A 250 -14.32 10.35 9.97
CA VAL A 250 -13.45 10.21 8.81
C VAL A 250 -13.43 11.46 7.94
N SER A 251 -12.24 12.06 7.82
CA SER A 251 -12.04 13.25 7.00
C SER A 251 -11.91 12.93 5.50
N SER A 252 -12.22 13.90 4.63
CA SER A 252 -11.94 13.77 3.19
C SER A 252 -10.46 13.52 2.87
N LYS A 253 -9.55 14.00 3.73
CA LYS A 253 -8.11 13.75 3.58
C LYS A 253 -7.80 12.28 3.84
N GLU A 254 -8.37 11.70 4.89
CA GLU A 254 -8.18 10.30 5.24
C GLU A 254 -8.69 9.37 4.15
N VAL A 255 -9.86 9.66 3.57
CA VAL A 255 -10.37 8.93 2.39
C VAL A 255 -9.36 9.00 1.24
N ARG A 256 -8.78 10.17 0.96
CA ARG A 256 -7.75 10.32 -0.09
C ARG A 256 -6.48 9.56 0.23
N ASP A 257 -6.06 9.50 1.48
CA ASP A 257 -4.88 8.73 1.90
C ASP A 257 -5.08 7.22 1.68
N VAL A 258 -6.29 6.70 1.96
CA VAL A 258 -6.67 5.31 1.66
C VAL A 258 -6.64 5.05 0.15
N LEU A 259 -7.26 5.95 -0.64
CA LEU A 259 -7.27 5.85 -2.10
C LEU A 259 -5.86 5.99 -2.70
N GLU A 260 -4.98 6.80 -2.12
CA GLU A 260 -3.56 6.86 -2.50
C GLU A 260 -2.89 5.50 -2.25
N GLY A 261 -3.09 4.91 -1.08
CA GLY A 261 -2.55 3.60 -0.72
C GLY A 261 -3.00 2.46 -1.64
N GLU A 262 -4.22 2.57 -2.21
CA GLU A 262 -4.76 1.63 -3.20
C GLU A 262 -4.01 1.67 -4.54
N ARG A 263 -3.48 2.83 -4.95
CA ARG A 263 -2.99 3.03 -6.33
C ARG A 263 -1.53 3.43 -6.44
N PHE A 264 -0.89 3.87 -5.37
CA PHE A 264 0.44 4.49 -5.46
C PHE A 264 1.38 3.98 -4.37
N ILE A 265 2.53 3.44 -4.80
CA ILE A 265 3.61 3.05 -3.92
C ILE A 265 4.66 4.15 -3.92
N ARG A 266 4.99 4.68 -2.73
CA ARG A 266 5.99 5.74 -2.57
C ARG A 266 7.41 5.23 -2.83
N ASN A 267 8.29 6.13 -3.26
CA ASN A 267 9.65 5.79 -3.67
C ASN A 267 10.49 5.07 -2.59
N ASP A 268 10.27 5.40 -1.31
CA ASP A 268 10.93 4.76 -0.16
C ASP A 268 10.53 3.29 0.04
N ARG A 269 9.44 2.84 -0.59
CA ARG A 269 8.97 1.45 -0.58
C ARG A 269 9.20 0.71 -1.90
N LEU A 270 9.85 1.35 -2.87
CA LEU A 270 10.16 0.76 -4.17
C LEU A 270 11.61 0.29 -4.22
N GLN A 271 11.83 -0.79 -4.97
CA GLN A 271 13.17 -1.20 -5.38
C GLN A 271 13.77 -0.19 -6.37
N ALA A 272 15.08 -0.29 -6.61
CA ALA A 272 15.84 0.67 -7.42
C ALA A 272 15.65 0.51 -8.95
N ASP A 273 14.87 -0.49 -9.37
CA ASP A 273 14.47 -0.77 -10.75
C ASP A 273 13.52 0.30 -11.28
N VAL A 274 13.53 0.50 -12.60
CA VAL A 274 12.51 1.31 -13.28
C VAL A 274 11.40 0.41 -13.81
N SER A 275 10.16 0.89 -13.81
CA SER A 275 9.03 0.17 -14.37
C SER A 275 8.00 1.10 -15.00
N VAL A 276 7.01 0.50 -15.64
CA VAL A 276 5.80 1.18 -16.10
C VAL A 276 5.06 1.80 -14.90
N GLY A 277 4.49 2.98 -15.09
CA GLY A 277 3.77 3.68 -14.03
C GLY A 277 4.65 4.42 -13.03
N ASP A 278 5.97 4.32 -13.12
CA ASP A 278 6.87 5.16 -12.32
C ASP A 278 6.56 6.64 -12.54
N ILE A 279 6.40 7.36 -11.43
CA ILE A 279 6.06 8.78 -11.38
C ILE A 279 7.26 9.59 -10.92
N PHE A 280 7.51 10.67 -11.64
CA PHE A 280 8.60 11.60 -11.39
C PHE A 280 8.07 13.01 -11.15
N LYS A 281 8.79 13.78 -10.36
CA LYS A 281 8.51 15.21 -10.16
C LYS A 281 9.69 16.07 -10.60
N TYR A 282 9.45 17.02 -11.50
CA TYR A 282 10.47 17.95 -11.97
C TYR A 282 9.86 19.32 -12.28
N LYS A 283 10.44 20.39 -11.74
CA LYS A 283 9.96 21.79 -11.91
C LYS A 283 8.45 21.95 -11.70
N GLN A 284 7.92 21.39 -10.60
CA GLN A 284 6.49 21.37 -10.24
C GLN A 284 5.56 20.65 -11.23
N LYS A 285 6.11 19.88 -12.17
CA LYS A 285 5.35 19.03 -13.08
C LYS A 285 5.54 17.57 -12.69
N TYR A 286 4.54 16.77 -13.03
CA TYR A 286 4.56 15.33 -12.85
C TYR A 286 4.85 14.66 -14.19
N PHE A 287 5.48 13.49 -14.16
CA PHE A 287 5.77 12.71 -15.35
C PHE A 287 5.51 11.24 -15.03
N ILE A 288 4.81 10.52 -15.91
CA ILE A 288 4.58 9.08 -15.78
C ILE A 288 5.31 8.35 -16.89
N ASN A 289 6.05 7.30 -16.54
CA ASN A 289 6.60 6.37 -17.52
C ASN A 289 5.49 5.47 -18.08
N VAL A 290 5.23 5.55 -19.38
CA VAL A 290 4.24 4.71 -20.08
C VAL A 290 4.87 3.62 -20.92
N ARG A 291 6.20 3.45 -20.83
CA ARG A 291 6.92 2.41 -21.56
C ARG A 291 6.44 1.01 -21.11
N PRO A 292 6.31 0.03 -22.03
CA PRO A 292 5.99 -1.34 -21.66
C PRO A 292 6.94 -1.92 -20.61
N GLU A 293 6.46 -2.86 -19.81
CA GLU A 293 7.24 -3.44 -18.71
C GLU A 293 8.48 -4.21 -19.21
N CYS A 294 8.35 -4.99 -20.29
CA CYS A 294 9.45 -5.72 -20.94
C CYS A 294 10.57 -4.82 -21.49
N ASP A 295 10.26 -3.54 -21.66
CA ASP A 295 11.18 -2.51 -22.13
C ASP A 295 11.87 -1.77 -20.97
N CYS A 296 11.39 -1.95 -19.73
CA CYS A 296 11.95 -1.32 -18.52
C CYS A 296 13.05 -2.16 -17.85
N VAL A 297 13.57 -3.17 -18.55
CA VAL A 297 14.61 -4.07 -18.04
C VAL A 297 15.86 -3.90 -18.89
N ALA A 298 17.03 -3.85 -18.24
CA ALA A 298 18.32 -3.86 -18.94
C ALA A 298 18.54 -5.24 -19.57
N ARG A 299 19.00 -5.26 -20.82
CA ARG A 299 19.39 -6.50 -21.52
C ARG A 299 20.89 -6.72 -21.40
N ASP A 300 21.35 -7.94 -21.64
CA ASP A 300 22.75 -8.36 -21.46
C ASP A 300 23.76 -7.34 -22.00
N GLY A 301 24.60 -6.83 -21.08
CA GLY A 301 25.66 -5.86 -21.38
C GLY A 301 25.25 -4.39 -21.35
N GLU A 302 23.95 -4.07 -21.22
CA GLU A 302 23.47 -2.70 -21.09
C GLU A 302 23.35 -2.27 -19.62
N SER A 303 23.65 -0.99 -19.36
CA SER A 303 23.45 -0.41 -18.03
C SER A 303 21.96 -0.17 -17.79
N ALA A 304 21.48 -0.45 -16.57
CA ALA A 304 20.13 -0.05 -16.18
C ALA A 304 19.91 1.47 -16.36
N ASP A 305 20.95 2.28 -16.20
CA ASP A 305 20.87 3.74 -16.35
C ASP A 305 20.61 4.17 -17.81
N SER A 306 20.90 3.33 -18.81
CA SER A 306 20.61 3.64 -20.22
C SER A 306 19.18 3.31 -20.66
N ILE A 307 18.37 2.68 -19.80
CA ILE A 307 16.97 2.37 -20.12
C ILE A 307 16.22 3.66 -20.48
N GLU A 308 15.63 3.70 -21.68
CA GLU A 308 14.83 4.83 -22.12
C GLU A 308 13.47 4.85 -21.41
N LEU A 309 13.05 6.06 -21.01
CA LEU A 309 11.77 6.35 -20.37
C LEU A 309 10.86 7.10 -21.33
N TYR A 310 9.59 6.74 -21.35
CA TYR A 310 8.58 7.44 -22.15
C TYR A 310 7.71 8.23 -21.17
N LEU A 311 8.10 9.48 -20.92
CA LEU A 311 7.55 10.31 -19.86
C LEU A 311 6.42 11.19 -20.37
N VAL A 312 5.18 10.85 -20.04
CA VAL A 312 4.03 11.72 -20.31
C VAL A 312 3.92 12.77 -19.22
N ARG A 313 3.96 14.06 -19.58
CA ARG A 313 3.83 15.17 -18.62
C ARG A 313 2.41 15.26 -18.09
N GLY A 314 2.29 15.51 -16.79
CA GLY A 314 1.05 15.82 -16.10
C GLY A 314 1.14 17.11 -15.28
N ASP A 315 -0.03 17.73 -15.13
CA ASP A 315 -0.25 18.95 -14.36
C ASP A 315 -1.17 18.63 -13.17
N ALA A 316 -0.85 19.16 -11.99
CA ALA A 316 -1.75 19.07 -10.84
C ALA A 316 -3.06 19.81 -11.15
N ILE A 317 -4.19 19.20 -10.81
CA ILE A 317 -5.49 19.87 -10.84
C ILE A 317 -5.68 20.57 -9.48
N PRO A 318 -5.86 21.90 -9.46
CA PRO A 318 -6.18 22.64 -8.25
C PRO A 318 -7.46 22.14 -7.58
N GLU A 319 -7.52 22.19 -6.26
CA GLU A 319 -8.64 21.69 -5.45
C GLU A 319 -9.99 22.33 -5.85
N ASP A 320 -9.97 23.65 -6.07
CA ASP A 320 -11.12 24.45 -6.51
C ASP A 320 -11.63 24.06 -7.91
N LYS A 321 -10.84 23.31 -8.68
CA LYS A 321 -11.18 22.87 -10.05
C LYS A 321 -11.49 21.38 -10.15
N LEU A 322 -11.41 20.64 -9.04
CA LEU A 322 -11.72 19.21 -9.04
C LEU A 322 -13.20 18.97 -9.37
N HIS A 323 -14.09 19.77 -8.79
CA HIS A 323 -15.54 19.64 -8.98
C HIS A 323 -15.94 19.75 -10.46
N ASP A 324 -15.44 20.75 -11.19
CA ASP A 324 -15.73 20.93 -12.62
C ASP A 324 -15.30 19.74 -13.48
N SER A 325 -14.23 19.07 -13.04
CA SER A 325 -13.62 17.93 -13.71
C SER A 325 -14.21 16.60 -13.27
N TYR A 326 -15.07 16.55 -12.25
CA TYR A 326 -15.66 15.33 -11.72
C TYR A 326 -17.06 15.10 -12.32
N ALA A 327 -17.34 13.88 -12.76
CA ALA A 327 -18.65 13.45 -13.22
C ALA A 327 -19.28 12.59 -12.11
N SER A 328 -20.11 13.24 -11.29
CA SER A 328 -20.71 12.61 -10.09
C SER A 328 -21.57 11.39 -10.41
N GLU A 329 -22.22 11.38 -11.58
CA GLU A 329 -23.07 10.28 -12.04
C GLU A 329 -22.29 8.97 -12.28
N PHE A 330 -21.01 9.06 -12.62
CA PHE A 330 -20.16 7.91 -12.95
C PHE A 330 -19.04 7.68 -11.93
N GLY A 331 -18.89 8.55 -10.93
CA GLY A 331 -17.86 8.43 -9.91
C GLY A 331 -16.43 8.62 -10.43
N ASN A 332 -16.24 9.38 -11.51
CA ASN A 332 -14.95 9.48 -12.21
C ASN A 332 -14.68 10.88 -12.76
N PHE A 333 -13.44 11.13 -13.19
CA PHE A 333 -13.03 12.41 -13.75
C PHE A 333 -13.24 12.46 -15.26
N LYS A 334 -13.66 13.62 -15.78
CA LYS A 334 -13.79 13.92 -17.21
C LYS A 334 -12.41 13.84 -17.86
N GLU A 335 -12.24 12.85 -18.72
CA GLU A 335 -11.05 12.63 -19.53
C GLU A 335 -11.37 12.86 -21.01
N THR A 336 -10.39 13.34 -21.78
CA THR A 336 -10.50 13.42 -23.25
C THR A 336 -9.63 12.33 -23.86
N ASP A 337 -9.76 12.08 -25.16
CA ASP A 337 -8.87 11.17 -25.86
C ASP A 337 -7.38 11.57 -25.76
N THR A 338 -7.08 12.83 -25.38
CA THR A 338 -5.71 13.36 -25.24
C THR A 338 -5.22 13.41 -23.79
N THR A 339 -6.06 13.03 -22.82
CA THR A 339 -5.75 13.15 -21.40
C THR A 339 -6.15 11.94 -20.58
N SER A 340 -5.49 11.79 -19.44
CA SER A 340 -5.96 10.93 -18.35
C SER A 340 -5.75 11.61 -17.01
N VAL A 341 -6.66 11.37 -16.06
CA VAL A 341 -6.64 11.92 -14.71
C VAL A 341 -6.42 10.79 -13.71
N VAL A 342 -5.44 10.98 -12.83
CA VAL A 342 -5.21 10.12 -11.67
C VAL A 342 -5.54 10.93 -10.42
N PHE A 343 -6.64 10.55 -9.76
CA PHE A 343 -7.10 11.18 -8.52
C PHE A 343 -6.27 10.73 -7.33
N ALA A 344 -5.97 11.65 -6.41
CA ALA A 344 -5.25 11.36 -5.16
C ALA A 344 -4.02 10.45 -5.38
N MET A 345 -3.16 10.81 -6.33
CA MET A 345 -2.02 9.99 -6.73
C MET A 345 -0.93 9.94 -5.66
N GLY A 346 -0.57 11.09 -5.08
CA GLY A 346 0.50 11.15 -4.08
C GLY A 346 0.41 12.43 -3.26
N ASN A 347 0.46 12.29 -1.94
CA ASN A 347 0.08 13.31 -0.96
C ASN A 347 -1.29 13.94 -1.27
N GLY A 348 -2.27 13.14 -1.71
CA GLY A 348 -3.61 13.60 -2.08
C GLY A 348 -3.71 14.44 -3.36
N VAL A 349 -2.60 14.65 -4.10
CA VAL A 349 -2.59 15.46 -5.32
C VAL A 349 -3.24 14.71 -6.48
N THR A 350 -4.12 15.38 -7.20
CA THR A 350 -4.73 14.87 -8.44
C THR A 350 -3.98 15.41 -9.65
N VAL A 351 -3.63 14.54 -10.59
CA VAL A 351 -2.80 14.89 -11.76
C VAL A 351 -3.52 14.56 -13.06
N ARG A 352 -3.52 15.51 -14.00
CA ARG A 352 -3.96 15.32 -15.38
C ARG A 352 -2.76 15.16 -16.30
N PHE A 353 -2.56 13.96 -16.82
CA PHE A 353 -1.56 13.65 -17.83
C PHE A 353 -2.04 14.06 -19.23
N GLN A 354 -1.13 14.64 -20.00
CA GLN A 354 -1.37 15.23 -21.31
C GLN A 354 -0.59 14.41 -22.36
N PHE A 355 -1.26 13.55 -23.12
CA PHE A 355 -0.60 12.59 -24.03
C PHE A 355 0.21 13.25 -25.14
N LYS A 356 -0.13 14.50 -25.52
CA LYS A 356 0.66 15.30 -26.47
C LYS A 356 2.01 15.75 -25.92
N ALA A 357 2.23 15.69 -24.60
CA ALA A 357 3.42 16.18 -23.92
C ALA A 357 4.35 15.03 -23.51
N LEU A 358 4.79 14.22 -24.48
CA LEU A 358 5.76 13.14 -24.29
C LEU A 358 7.18 13.70 -24.23
N LYS A 359 7.99 13.18 -23.31
CA LYS A 359 9.43 13.38 -23.23
C LYS A 359 10.13 12.03 -23.18
N ILE A 360 11.16 11.86 -24.00
CA ILE A 360 12.07 10.70 -23.91
C ILE A 360 13.31 11.13 -23.12
N ALA A 361 13.74 10.30 -22.17
CA ALA A 361 14.95 10.50 -21.37
C ALA A 361 15.46 9.17 -20.83
N SER A 362 16.70 9.11 -20.32
CA SER A 362 17.24 7.89 -19.72
C SER A 362 16.87 7.75 -18.24
N TRP A 363 16.85 6.52 -17.73
CA TRP A 363 16.65 6.21 -16.32
C TRP A 363 17.69 6.91 -15.44
N GLY A 364 18.97 6.85 -15.81
CA GLY A 364 20.06 7.44 -15.02
C GLY A 364 19.85 8.94 -14.76
N GLU A 365 19.38 9.69 -15.76
CA GLU A 365 19.09 11.11 -15.62
C GLU A 365 17.90 11.43 -14.69
N TRP A 366 16.96 10.50 -14.55
CA TRP A 366 15.67 10.72 -13.88
C TRP A 366 15.48 9.95 -12.58
N LYS A 367 16.36 8.99 -12.28
CA LYS A 367 16.32 8.15 -11.07
C LYS A 367 16.11 8.94 -9.79
N GLY A 368 16.89 10.01 -9.59
CA GLY A 368 16.78 10.88 -8.42
C GLY A 368 15.50 11.74 -8.35
N ARG A 369 14.62 11.67 -9.36
CA ARG A 369 13.36 12.44 -9.43
C ARG A 369 12.12 11.57 -9.22
N ARG A 370 12.30 10.25 -9.06
CA ARG A 370 11.18 9.31 -8.84
C ARG A 370 10.56 9.58 -7.48
N ILE A 371 9.24 9.75 -7.45
CA ILE A 371 8.47 9.97 -6.22
C ILE A 371 7.65 8.74 -5.82
N GLY A 372 7.46 7.79 -6.74
CA GLY A 372 6.78 6.53 -6.51
C GLY A 372 6.31 5.89 -7.81
N ARG A 373 5.41 4.92 -7.73
CA ARG A 373 4.90 4.12 -8.84
C ARG A 373 3.39 4.00 -8.73
N LEU A 374 2.69 4.34 -9.81
CA LEU A 374 1.29 4.04 -9.97
C LEU A 374 1.14 2.54 -10.29
N ILE A 375 0.34 1.80 -9.55
CA ILE A 375 0.18 0.35 -9.73
C ILE A 375 -1.00 0.02 -10.66
N PRO A 376 -1.01 -1.16 -11.31
CA PRO A 376 -2.19 -1.65 -12.01
C PRO A 376 -3.41 -1.73 -11.09
N PRO A 377 -4.63 -1.45 -11.60
CA PRO A 377 -4.97 -1.18 -13.00
C PRO A 377 -4.74 0.27 -13.44
N TYR A 378 -4.34 1.18 -12.55
CA TYR A 378 -4.27 2.62 -12.83
C TYR A 378 -3.14 2.98 -13.81
N SER A 379 -1.96 2.39 -13.65
CA SER A 379 -0.87 2.56 -14.63
C SER A 379 -1.25 1.97 -15.99
N THR A 380 -1.85 0.78 -16.00
CA THR A 380 -2.37 0.13 -17.21
C THR A 380 -3.40 0.99 -17.91
N LYS A 381 -4.34 1.63 -17.18
CA LYS A 381 -5.31 2.57 -17.74
C LYS A 381 -4.61 3.72 -18.47
N VAL A 382 -3.63 4.37 -17.83
CA VAL A 382 -2.91 5.49 -18.44
C VAL A 382 -2.15 5.03 -19.69
N GLN A 383 -1.47 3.90 -19.61
CA GLN A 383 -0.73 3.31 -20.73
C GLN A 383 -1.65 2.96 -21.91
N GLN A 384 -2.78 2.29 -21.67
CA GLN A 384 -3.75 1.93 -22.70
C GLN A 384 -4.36 3.16 -23.37
N ARG A 385 -4.74 4.19 -22.59
CA ARG A 385 -5.24 5.45 -23.15
C ARG A 385 -4.18 6.18 -23.98
N PHE A 386 -2.92 6.13 -23.55
CA PHE A 386 -1.81 6.68 -24.33
C PHE A 386 -1.57 5.91 -25.62
N ALA A 387 -1.64 4.57 -25.60
CA ALA A 387 -1.53 3.74 -26.80
C ALA A 387 -2.65 4.05 -27.80
N ALA A 388 -3.90 4.15 -27.34
CA ALA A 388 -5.04 4.56 -28.16
C ALA A 388 -4.86 5.98 -28.75
N PHE A 389 -4.25 6.90 -27.99
CA PHE A 389 -3.91 8.23 -28.49
C PHE A 389 -2.90 8.19 -29.65
N ILE A 390 -1.88 7.31 -29.59
CA ILE A 390 -0.87 7.19 -30.66
C ILE A 390 -1.47 6.58 -31.93
N GLN A 391 -2.41 5.64 -31.81
CA GLN A 391 -3.00 4.89 -32.93
C GLN A 391 -4.03 5.69 -33.75
N ARG A 392 -4.25 6.98 -33.45
CA ARG A 392 -5.31 7.77 -34.08
C ARG A 392 -5.18 7.84 -35.60
N ILE A 393 -6.30 7.61 -36.27
CA ILE A 393 -6.46 7.80 -37.70
C ILE A 393 -6.53 9.30 -38.00
N GLY A 394 -5.69 9.76 -38.93
CA GLY A 394 -5.73 11.14 -39.42
C GLY A 394 -6.98 11.35 -40.27
N LEU A 395 -7.96 12.09 -39.75
CA LEU A 395 -9.11 12.55 -40.52
C LEU A 395 -8.83 13.94 -41.13
N GLY A 396 -9.48 14.25 -42.25
CA GLY A 396 -9.44 15.58 -42.85
C GLY A 396 -9.97 16.64 -41.87
N ARG A 397 -9.36 17.83 -41.87
CA ARG A 397 -9.88 18.95 -41.07
C ARG A 397 -11.24 19.36 -41.61
N ILE A 398 -12.20 19.52 -40.72
CA ILE A 398 -13.49 20.13 -41.07
C ILE A 398 -13.26 21.64 -41.22
N PRO A 399 -13.61 22.26 -42.36
CA PRO A 399 -13.43 23.69 -42.54
C PRO A 399 -14.27 24.49 -41.53
N GLU A 400 -13.68 25.53 -40.92
CA GLU A 400 -14.38 26.35 -39.91
C GLU A 400 -15.65 26.99 -40.45
N HIS A 401 -15.67 27.38 -41.73
CA HIS A 401 -16.84 27.96 -42.40
C HIS A 401 -18.02 26.99 -42.54
N ALA A 402 -17.81 25.68 -42.35
CA ALA A 402 -18.88 24.68 -42.35
C ALA A 402 -19.63 24.60 -41.01
N ILE A 403 -19.14 25.29 -39.96
CA ILE A 403 -19.75 25.32 -38.63
C ILE A 403 -20.35 26.70 -38.39
N ASN A 404 -21.67 26.76 -38.22
CA ASN A 404 -22.35 27.98 -37.77
C ASN A 404 -22.07 28.18 -36.28
N PHE A 405 -21.09 29.00 -35.96
CA PHE A 405 -20.93 29.49 -34.60
C PHE A 405 -22.10 30.42 -34.28
N PRO A 406 -22.83 30.24 -33.16
CA PRO A 406 -23.87 31.17 -32.77
C PRO A 406 -23.26 32.56 -32.62
N THR A 407 -23.68 33.48 -33.49
CA THR A 407 -23.42 34.90 -33.34
C THR A 407 -24.12 35.34 -32.07
N ASN A 408 -23.37 35.65 -31.01
CA ASN A 408 -23.90 36.49 -29.95
C ASN A 408 -24.45 37.77 -30.61
N GLY A 409 -25.71 38.08 -30.33
CA GLY A 409 -26.49 39.14 -30.96
C GLY A 409 -25.88 40.55 -30.89
N PRO A 410 -26.54 41.53 -31.53
CA PRO A 410 -25.90 42.59 -32.28
C PRO A 410 -25.31 43.67 -31.37
N THR A 411 -24.03 43.99 -31.55
CA THR A 411 -23.55 45.33 -31.22
C THR A 411 -23.79 46.20 -32.45
N SER A 412 -24.58 47.24 -32.26
CA SER A 412 -24.98 48.22 -33.27
C SER A 412 -23.80 48.73 -34.10
N SER A 413 -24.07 48.85 -35.39
CA SER A 413 -23.31 49.59 -36.38
C SER A 413 -22.88 50.99 -35.90
N ALA A 414 -21.58 51.26 -35.96
CA ALA A 414 -21.06 52.60 -36.24
C ALA A 414 -19.86 52.46 -37.18
N THR A 415 -20.08 52.88 -38.42
CA THR A 415 -19.11 53.00 -39.50
C THR A 415 -18.04 54.02 -39.14
N ALA A 416 -16.76 53.67 -39.24
CA ALA A 416 -15.71 54.64 -39.55
C ALA A 416 -14.50 53.90 -40.16
N ALA A 417 -14.08 54.40 -41.32
CA ALA A 417 -13.00 53.88 -42.13
C ALA A 417 -11.60 54.23 -41.56
N ILE A 418 -10.59 53.62 -42.20
CA ILE A 418 -9.22 54.12 -42.47
C ILE A 418 -8.06 53.35 -41.78
N SER A 419 -7.19 52.87 -42.68
CA SER A 419 -5.72 52.75 -42.64
C SER A 419 -5.06 51.48 -42.09
N ALA A 420 -4.18 50.98 -42.97
CA ALA A 420 -3.14 50.02 -42.71
C ALA A 420 -2.16 50.51 -41.64
N SER A 421 -1.73 49.60 -40.76
CA SER A 421 -0.38 49.60 -40.19
C SER A 421 -0.05 48.23 -39.62
N SER A 422 0.97 47.63 -40.20
CA SER A 422 1.77 46.53 -39.66
C SER A 422 2.06 46.65 -38.16
N LYS A 423 1.98 45.51 -37.44
CA LYS A 423 2.90 45.18 -36.34
C LYS A 423 2.97 43.67 -36.15
N GLN A 424 4.10 43.10 -36.58
CA GLN A 424 4.57 41.77 -36.26
C GLN A 424 4.58 41.54 -34.75
N SER A 425 3.97 40.43 -34.29
CA SER A 425 4.26 39.84 -32.98
C SER A 425 5.23 38.68 -33.17
N LYS A 426 6.50 38.94 -32.87
CA LYS A 426 7.57 37.96 -32.72
C LYS A 426 7.35 37.20 -31.40
N SER A 427 6.83 35.98 -31.44
CA SER A 427 7.03 35.00 -30.34
C SER A 427 6.85 33.52 -30.70
N ARG A 428 6.71 33.16 -31.99
CA ARG A 428 6.43 31.76 -32.41
C ARG A 428 7.59 30.96 -32.99
N GLN A 429 8.81 31.48 -33.00
CA GLN A 429 9.99 30.74 -33.46
C GLN A 429 10.81 30.27 -32.26
N ASN A 430 10.52 29.05 -31.77
CA ASN A 430 11.53 28.17 -31.13
C ASN A 430 10.98 26.81 -30.62
N ILE A 431 9.73 26.43 -30.89
CA ILE A 431 9.17 25.15 -30.40
C ILE A 431 8.94 24.12 -31.52
N SER A 432 8.96 24.51 -32.80
CA SER A 432 8.73 23.59 -33.93
C SER A 432 9.91 22.66 -34.21
N GLY A 433 11.16 23.11 -33.99
CA GLY A 433 12.36 22.34 -34.35
C GLY A 433 12.63 21.09 -33.51
N ILE A 434 12.16 21.04 -32.26
CA ILE A 434 12.36 19.88 -31.36
C ILE A 434 11.31 18.78 -31.64
N PHE A 435 10.12 19.16 -32.09
CA PHE A 435 8.98 18.25 -32.32
C PHE A 435 9.15 17.39 -33.59
N GLU A 436 9.73 17.96 -34.65
CA GLU A 436 9.97 17.24 -35.91
C GLU A 436 11.05 16.15 -35.79
N ILE A 437 12.06 16.38 -34.95
CA ILE A 437 13.17 15.43 -34.76
C ILE A 437 12.69 14.20 -33.96
N SER A 438 11.83 14.40 -32.96
CA SER A 438 11.33 13.30 -32.12
C SER A 438 10.35 12.39 -32.85
N LEU A 439 9.44 12.95 -33.67
CA LEU A 439 8.48 12.15 -34.45
C LEU A 439 9.16 11.40 -35.60
N LYS A 440 10.16 12.01 -36.28
CA LYS A 440 10.94 11.30 -37.30
C LYS A 440 11.76 10.15 -36.73
N LYS A 441 12.32 10.28 -35.52
CA LYS A 441 13.01 9.16 -34.85
C LYS A 441 12.07 8.00 -34.51
N ILE A 442 10.87 8.29 -34.01
CA ILE A 442 9.86 7.27 -33.70
C ILE A 442 9.37 6.59 -35.00
N GLN A 443 9.10 7.35 -36.06
CA GLN A 443 8.69 6.80 -37.36
C GLN A 443 9.80 5.98 -38.03
N ASN A 444 11.06 6.36 -37.87
CA ASN A 444 12.19 5.59 -38.39
C ASN A 444 12.45 4.31 -37.58
N LEU A 445 12.22 4.32 -36.26
CA LEU A 445 12.25 3.11 -35.45
C LEU A 445 11.16 2.12 -35.89
N LEU A 446 9.93 2.60 -36.09
CA LEU A 446 8.82 1.77 -36.56
C LEU A 446 9.08 1.16 -37.95
N ARG A 447 9.82 1.86 -38.84
CA ARG A 447 10.26 1.30 -40.13
C ARG A 447 11.40 0.29 -40.01
N SER A 448 12.27 0.40 -39.01
CA SER A 448 13.36 -0.56 -38.78
C SER A 448 12.90 -1.90 -38.19
N TYR A 449 11.67 -1.96 -37.65
CA TYR A 449 11.06 -3.18 -37.11
C TYR A 449 10.15 -3.92 -38.11
N GLY A 450 10.13 -3.55 -39.40
CA GLY A 450 9.47 -4.33 -40.44
C GLY A 450 7.96 -4.54 -40.23
N ALA A 451 7.22 -3.45 -40.04
CA ALA A 451 5.77 -3.41 -40.21
C ALA A 451 5.40 -2.71 -41.53
#